data_AF-A0AA41HGQ6-F1
#
_entry.id   AF-A0AA41HGQ6-F1
#
_cell.length_a   1.000
_cell.length_b   1.000
_cell.length_c   1.000
_cell.angle_alpha   90.00
_cell.angle_beta   90.00
_cell.angle_gamma   90.00
#
_symmetry.space_group_name_H-M   'P 1'
#
loop_
_entity.id
_entity.type
_entity.pdbx_description
1 polymer ?
#
loop_
_entity_poly.entity_id
_entity_poly.type
_entity_poly.pdbx_seq_one_letter_code
_entity_poly.pdbx_strand_id
1 'polypeptide(L)'
;FAGVAEAKLYKTGDLARFLDDGNIEYLGRNDFQVKLRGFRIELGEIEAALAACAGVREAVVLAREDQPGDQRLVAYVVAQDGMELDIAALRAQLGRTLSEFMVPGAFVVLDELPLTPNGK
;
A
#
# COMPACT_ATOMS: atom_id res chain seq x y z
N PHE A 1 20.93 22.78 -2.97
CA PHE A 1 21.84 21.83 -3.65
C PHE A 1 23.27 22.15 -3.23
N ALA A 2 24.06 21.15 -2.83
CA ALA A 2 25.39 21.38 -2.28
C ALA A 2 26.29 22.08 -3.32
N GLY A 3 26.91 23.21 -2.93
CA GLY A 3 27.82 23.99 -3.77
C GLY A 3 29.21 23.36 -3.94
N VAL A 4 29.31 22.03 -3.90
CA VAL A 4 30.56 21.28 -3.94
C VAL A 4 30.63 20.52 -5.26
N ALA A 5 31.68 20.75 -6.03
CA ALA A 5 31.95 19.96 -7.24
C ALA A 5 32.04 18.47 -6.86
N GLU A 6 31.39 17.61 -7.64
CA GLU A 6 31.35 16.14 -7.47
C GLU A 6 30.54 15.58 -6.28
N ALA A 7 29.61 16.36 -5.72
CA ALA A 7 28.69 15.82 -4.70
C ALA A 7 27.87 14.62 -5.23
N LYS A 8 27.78 13.55 -4.42
CA LYS A 8 26.98 12.36 -4.72
C LYS A 8 25.60 12.46 -4.08
N LEU A 9 24.58 11.98 -4.78
CA LEU A 9 23.22 11.83 -4.27
C LEU A 9 22.90 10.34 -4.13
N TYR A 10 22.44 9.91 -2.95
CA TYR A 10 22.05 8.52 -2.71
C TYR A 10 20.61 8.29 -3.16
N LYS A 11 20.40 7.25 -3.98
CA LYS A 11 19.07 6.83 -4.42
C LYS A 11 18.49 5.84 -3.42
N THR A 12 17.62 6.29 -2.54
CA THR A 12 17.06 5.47 -1.43
C THR A 12 16.16 4.34 -1.93
N GLY A 13 15.51 4.54 -3.08
CA GLY A 13 14.47 3.65 -3.58
C GLY A 13 13.10 3.93 -2.96
N ASP A 14 12.95 5.01 -2.20
CA ASP A 14 11.69 5.42 -1.60
C ASP A 14 10.92 6.37 -2.54
N LEU A 15 9.60 6.24 -2.56
CA LEU A 15 8.69 7.17 -3.22
C LEU A 15 8.27 8.24 -2.21
N ALA A 16 8.31 9.49 -2.62
CA ALA A 16 7.88 10.61 -1.78
C ALA A 16 7.43 11.78 -2.64
N ARG A 17 6.61 12.67 -2.08
CA ARG A 17 6.22 13.94 -2.72
C ARG A 17 6.47 15.13 -1.80
N PHE A 18 6.73 16.28 -2.39
CA PHE A 18 6.75 17.55 -1.67
C PHE A 18 5.32 18.02 -1.39
N LEU A 19 5.09 18.52 -0.19
CA LEU A 19 3.89 19.23 0.21
C LEU A 19 4.10 20.75 0.04
N ASP A 20 2.99 21.50 0.02
CA ASP A 20 3.01 22.95 -0.22
C ASP A 20 3.73 23.74 0.90
N ASP A 21 3.87 23.15 2.09
CA ASP A 21 4.60 23.70 3.24
C ASP A 21 6.11 23.40 3.21
N GLY A 22 6.58 22.68 2.18
CA GLY A 22 7.98 22.29 2.01
C GLY A 22 8.37 20.98 2.72
N ASN A 23 7.44 20.31 3.40
CA ASN A 23 7.67 18.98 3.95
C ASN A 23 7.64 17.90 2.87
N ILE A 24 8.19 16.73 3.18
CA ILE A 24 8.17 15.55 2.30
C ILE A 24 7.23 14.52 2.90
N GLU A 25 6.19 14.14 2.15
CA GLU A 25 5.33 13.00 2.48
C GLU A 25 5.95 11.73 1.89
N TYR A 26 6.24 10.76 2.76
CA TYR A 26 6.72 9.44 2.37
C TYR A 26 5.55 8.59 1.86
N LEU A 27 5.71 8.01 0.65
CA LEU A 27 4.69 7.25 -0.06
C LEU A 27 5.03 5.75 -0.20
N GLY A 28 6.08 5.28 0.49
CA GLY A 28 6.50 3.88 0.46
C GLY A 28 7.80 3.62 -0.30
N ARG A 29 8.09 2.35 -0.61
CA ARG A 29 9.26 1.95 -1.41
C ARG A 29 8.88 1.60 -2.83
N ASN A 30 9.79 1.87 -3.76
CA ASN A 30 9.67 1.60 -5.19
C ASN A 30 9.97 0.13 -5.56
N ASP A 31 10.34 -0.73 -4.59
CA ASP A 31 10.72 -2.13 -4.79
C ASP A 31 9.64 -3.17 -4.44
N PHE A 32 8.48 -2.77 -3.88
CA PHE A 32 7.34 -3.67 -3.63
C PHE A 32 6.39 -3.82 -4.84
N GLN A 33 6.90 -3.60 -6.04
CA GLN A 33 6.15 -3.76 -7.27
C GLN A 33 5.90 -5.23 -7.57
N VAL A 34 4.66 -5.54 -7.92
CA VAL A 34 4.27 -6.87 -8.37
C VAL A 34 3.79 -6.82 -9.82
N LYS A 35 4.01 -7.93 -10.53
CA LYS A 35 3.34 -8.15 -11.81
C LYS A 35 2.13 -9.02 -11.57
N LEU A 36 0.97 -8.57 -12.03
CA LEU A 36 -0.28 -9.31 -11.94
C LEU A 36 -0.96 -9.26 -13.30
N ARG A 37 -1.13 -10.41 -13.96
CA ARG A 37 -1.83 -10.51 -15.26
C ARG A 37 -1.32 -9.52 -16.32
N GLY A 38 -0.01 -9.26 -16.33
CA GLY A 38 0.64 -8.32 -17.26
C GLY A 38 0.68 -6.85 -16.80
N PHE A 39 0.01 -6.51 -15.69
CA PHE A 39 0.04 -5.18 -15.10
C PHE A 39 1.17 -5.06 -14.06
N ARG A 40 1.88 -3.93 -14.08
CA ARG A 40 2.81 -3.54 -13.02
C ARG A 40 2.00 -2.76 -11.99
N ILE A 41 1.97 -3.26 -10.76
CA ILE A 41 1.16 -2.71 -9.68
C ILE A 41 2.08 -2.29 -8.54
N GLU A 42 1.91 -1.05 -8.08
CA GLU A 42 2.52 -0.52 -6.87
C GLU A 42 1.60 -0.88 -5.68
N LEU A 43 2.02 -1.80 -4.82
CA LEU A 43 1.19 -2.23 -3.69
C LEU A 43 0.94 -1.08 -2.70
N GLY A 44 1.92 -0.21 -2.51
CA GLY A 44 1.80 0.96 -1.63
C GLY A 44 0.71 1.95 -2.04
N GLU A 45 0.36 2.02 -3.34
CA GLU A 45 -0.76 2.85 -3.79
C GLU A 45 -2.11 2.31 -3.29
N ILE A 46 -2.24 0.98 -3.27
CA ILE A 46 -3.45 0.31 -2.78
C ILE A 46 -3.52 0.43 -1.25
N GLU A 47 -2.39 0.26 -0.56
CA GLU A 47 -2.29 0.45 0.89
C GLU A 47 -2.65 1.89 1.31
N ALA A 48 -2.14 2.90 0.59
CA ALA A 48 -2.49 4.29 0.83
C ALA A 48 -3.98 4.57 0.59
N ALA A 49 -4.55 4.00 -0.49
CA ALA A 49 -5.98 4.12 -0.76
C ALA A 49 -6.85 3.46 0.33
N LEU A 50 -6.41 2.31 0.86
CA LEU A 50 -7.05 1.63 1.98
C LEU A 50 -6.95 2.43 3.28
N ALA A 51 -5.79 3.01 3.57
CA ALA A 51 -5.60 3.86 4.76
C ALA A 51 -6.46 5.13 4.73
N ALA A 52 -6.89 5.59 3.55
CA ALA A 52 -7.83 6.69 3.38
C ALA A 52 -9.31 6.29 3.52
N CYS A 53 -9.62 4.99 3.65
CA CYS A 53 -10.97 4.52 3.90
C CYS A 53 -11.38 4.74 5.37
N ALA A 54 -12.65 5.09 5.59
CA ALA A 54 -13.17 5.30 6.93
C ALA A 54 -13.09 4.01 7.76
N GLY A 55 -12.61 4.13 9.00
CA GLY A 55 -12.50 3.02 9.95
C GLY A 55 -11.30 2.10 9.74
N VAL A 56 -10.49 2.27 8.69
CA VAL A 56 -9.22 1.55 8.54
C VAL A 56 -8.16 2.22 9.42
N ARG A 57 -7.49 1.42 10.26
CA ARG A 57 -6.34 1.86 11.06
C ARG A 57 -5.04 1.60 10.32
N GLU A 58 -4.87 0.37 9.83
CA GLU A 58 -3.68 -0.09 9.12
C GLU A 58 -4.08 -1.00 7.96
N ALA A 59 -3.29 -1.01 6.90
CA ALA A 59 -3.51 -1.88 5.74
C ALA A 59 -2.19 -2.31 5.12
N VAL A 60 -2.10 -3.60 4.76
CA VAL A 60 -0.99 -4.18 3.99
C VAL A 60 -1.59 -5.00 2.86
N VAL A 61 -1.04 -4.85 1.65
CA VAL A 61 -1.49 -5.59 0.47
C VAL A 61 -0.39 -6.50 -0.01
N LEU A 62 -0.73 -7.77 -0.27
CA LEU A 62 0.19 -8.76 -0.81
C LEU A 62 -0.35 -9.35 -2.10
N ALA A 63 0.53 -9.62 -3.06
CA ALA A 63 0.22 -10.54 -4.14
C ALA A 63 0.45 -11.97 -3.65
N ARG A 64 -0.62 -12.77 -3.64
CA ARG A 64 -0.57 -14.20 -3.30
C ARG A 64 -0.85 -15.03 -4.54
N GLU A 65 -0.16 -16.16 -4.64
CA GLU A 65 -0.42 -17.21 -5.62
C GLU A 65 -0.66 -18.49 -4.81
N ASP A 66 -1.92 -18.75 -4.46
CA ASP A 66 -2.27 -19.94 -3.67
C ASP A 66 -2.35 -21.20 -4.55
N GLN A 67 -2.54 -21.03 -5.87
CA GLN A 67 -2.47 -22.07 -6.89
C GLN A 67 -1.67 -21.54 -8.08
N PRO A 68 -0.87 -22.37 -8.78
CA PRO A 68 -0.11 -21.94 -9.95
C PRO A 68 -1.01 -21.26 -11.00
N GLY A 69 -0.71 -20.01 -11.33
CA GLY A 69 -1.47 -19.21 -12.29
C GLY A 69 -2.65 -18.42 -11.71
N ASP A 70 -3.03 -18.63 -10.44
CA ASP A 70 -4.07 -17.84 -9.75
C ASP A 70 -3.43 -16.84 -8.79
N GLN A 71 -2.61 -15.95 -9.35
CA GLN A 71 -2.09 -14.82 -8.61
C GLN A 71 -3.19 -13.78 -8.42
N ARG A 72 -3.33 -13.27 -7.19
CA ARG A 72 -4.33 -12.27 -6.78
C ARG A 72 -3.80 -11.37 -5.68
N LEU A 73 -4.40 -10.19 -5.57
CA LEU A 73 -4.13 -9.26 -4.48
C LEU A 73 -5.00 -9.61 -3.26
N VAL A 74 -4.38 -9.63 -2.09
CA VAL A 74 -5.05 -9.83 -0.79
C VAL A 74 -4.69 -8.66 0.11
N ALA A 75 -5.71 -7.99 0.63
CA ALA A 75 -5.55 -6.92 1.61
C ALA A 75 -5.76 -7.46 3.03
N TYR A 76 -4.79 -7.21 3.90
CA TYR A 76 -4.91 -7.40 5.33
C TYR A 76 -5.17 -6.03 5.95
N VAL A 77 -6.29 -5.89 6.64
CA VAL A 77 -6.76 -4.61 7.16
C VAL A 77 -7.04 -4.73 8.65
N VAL A 78 -6.74 -3.67 9.37
CA VAL A 78 -7.02 -3.55 10.80
C VAL A 78 -8.02 -2.43 11.00
N ALA A 79 -9.07 -2.68 11.75
CA ALA A 79 -10.08 -1.69 12.05
C ALA A 79 -9.60 -0.70 13.13
N GLN A 80 -10.13 0.52 13.11
CA GLN A 80 -10.03 1.42 14.25
C GLN A 80 -10.82 0.86 15.44
N ASP A 81 -10.40 1.18 16.65
CA ASP A 81 -10.98 0.62 17.87
C ASP A 81 -12.50 0.90 17.95
N GLY A 82 -13.29 -0.15 18.13
CA GLY A 82 -14.75 -0.06 18.20
C GLY A 82 -15.46 0.13 16.86
N MET A 83 -14.75 0.04 15.74
CA MET A 83 -15.35 0.04 14.40
C MET A 83 -15.33 -1.35 13.77
N GLU A 84 -16.32 -1.62 12.91
CA GLU A 84 -16.34 -2.77 12.02
C GLU A 84 -16.13 -2.31 10.59
N LEU A 85 -15.34 -3.08 9.83
CA LEU A 85 -15.06 -2.79 8.42
C LEU A 85 -16.08 -3.50 7.52
N ASP A 86 -16.81 -2.71 6.73
CA ASP A 86 -17.61 -3.24 5.62
C ASP A 86 -16.74 -3.43 4.36
N ILE A 87 -16.43 -4.68 4.06
CA ILE A 87 -15.61 -5.05 2.89
C ILE A 87 -16.22 -4.60 1.57
N ALA A 88 -17.55 -4.60 1.44
CA ALA A 88 -18.21 -4.13 0.21
C ALA A 88 -18.03 -2.62 0.04
N ALA A 89 -18.14 -1.86 1.13
CA ALA A 89 -17.89 -0.43 1.13
C ALA A 89 -16.43 -0.10 0.81
N LEU A 90 -15.46 -0.82 1.39
CA LEU A 90 -14.03 -0.65 1.08
C LEU A 90 -13.77 -0.90 -0.41
N ARG A 91 -14.27 -2.02 -0.95
CA ARG A 91 -14.12 -2.34 -2.39
C ARG A 91 -14.70 -1.24 -3.28
N ALA A 92 -15.90 -0.74 -2.93
CA ALA A 92 -16.55 0.32 -3.69
C ALA A 92 -15.77 1.64 -3.62
N GLN A 93 -15.15 1.97 -2.48
CA GLN A 93 -14.34 3.17 -2.33
C GLN A 93 -13.04 3.07 -3.15
N LEU A 94 -12.33 1.94 -3.08
CA LEU A 94 -11.13 1.71 -3.89
C LEU A 94 -11.43 1.78 -5.39
N GLY A 95 -12.55 1.21 -5.84
CA GLY A 95 -12.94 1.23 -7.26
C GLY A 95 -13.27 2.63 -7.81
N ARG A 96 -13.36 3.66 -6.97
CA ARG A 96 -13.52 5.06 -7.43
C ARG A 96 -12.21 5.72 -7.83
N THR A 97 -11.09 5.26 -7.26
CA THR A 97 -9.77 5.89 -7.42
C THR A 97 -8.76 4.98 -8.12
N LEU A 98 -8.91 3.67 -7.99
CA LEU A 98 -8.02 2.67 -8.57
C LEU A 98 -8.65 1.98 -9.79
N SER A 99 -7.79 1.47 -10.67
CA SER A 99 -8.22 0.58 -11.76
C SER A 99 -8.69 -0.77 -11.21
N GLU A 100 -9.61 -1.44 -11.91
CA GLU A 100 -10.22 -2.70 -11.47
C GLU A 100 -9.21 -3.78 -11.08
N PHE A 101 -8.12 -3.94 -11.84
CA PHE A 101 -7.08 -4.94 -11.60
C PHE A 101 -6.22 -4.66 -10.35
N MET A 102 -6.31 -3.47 -9.77
CA MET A 102 -5.62 -3.09 -8.53
C MET A 102 -6.48 -3.31 -7.30
N VAL A 103 -7.79 -3.52 -7.47
CA VAL A 103 -8.70 -3.74 -6.34
C VAL A 103 -8.46 -5.15 -5.78
N PRO A 104 -8.16 -5.30 -4.46
CA PRO A 104 -7.91 -6.61 -3.87
C PRO A 104 -9.03 -7.62 -4.11
N GLY A 105 -8.66 -8.85 -4.48
CA GLY A 105 -9.62 -9.93 -4.68
C GLY A 105 -10.21 -10.42 -3.36
N ALA A 106 -9.40 -10.41 -2.29
CA ALA A 106 -9.79 -10.81 -0.95
C ALA A 106 -9.36 -9.75 0.09
N PHE A 107 -10.11 -9.71 1.18
CA PHE A 107 -9.86 -8.87 2.34
C PHE A 107 -9.88 -9.75 3.59
N VAL A 108 -8.89 -9.56 4.46
CA VAL A 108 -8.76 -10.27 5.74
C VAL A 108 -8.68 -9.21 6.82
N VAL A 109 -9.67 -9.19 7.73
CA VAL A 109 -9.66 -8.30 8.89
C VAL A 109 -8.85 -8.97 9.99
N LEU A 110 -7.90 -8.23 10.57
CA LEU A 110 -7.05 -8.66 11.67
C LEU A 110 -7.24 -7.73 12.87
N ASP A 111 -6.97 -8.24 14.07
CA ASP A 111 -6.92 -7.43 15.29
C ASP A 111 -5.66 -6.51 15.30
N GLU A 112 -4.55 -7.04 14.79
CA GLU A 112 -3.27 -6.34 14.63
C GLU A 112 -2.42 -6.97 13.51
N LEU A 113 -1.49 -6.19 12.95
CA LEU A 113 -0.50 -6.71 12.00
C LEU A 113 0.65 -7.38 12.77
N PRO A 114 1.13 -8.56 12.32
CA PRO A 114 2.26 -9.21 12.96
C PRO A 114 3.54 -8.40 12.73
N LEU A 115 4.24 -8.10 13.82
CA LEU A 115 5.51 -7.40 13.79
C LEU A 115 6.67 -8.37 13.52
N THR A 116 7.62 -7.93 12.72
CA THR A 116 8.94 -8.55 12.62
C THR A 116 9.70 -8.40 13.95
N PRO A 117 10.78 -9.17 14.18
CA PRO A 117 11.59 -9.06 15.41
C PRO A 117 12.15 -7.65 15.69
N ASN A 118 12.25 -6.81 14.66
CA ASN A 118 12.70 -5.42 14.78
C ASN A 118 11.54 -4.43 14.98
N GLY A 119 10.32 -4.91 15.24
CA GLY A 119 9.13 -4.08 15.45
C GLY A 119 8.59 -3.41 14.19
N LYS A 120 8.99 -3.88 13.00
CA LYS A 120 8.47 -3.43 11.70
C LYS A 120 7.39 -4.34 11.19
#